data_AF-A0A960MR09-F1
#
_entry.id   AF-A0A960MR09-F1
#
_cell.length_a   1.000
_cell.length_b   1.000
_cell.length_c   1.000
_cell.angle_alpha   90.00
_cell.angle_beta   90.00
_cell.angle_gamma   90.00
#
_symmetry.space_group_name_H-M   'P 1'
#
loop_
_entity.id
_entity.type
_entity.pdbx_description
1 polymer ?
#
loop_
_entity_poly.entity_id
_entity_poly.type
_entity_poly.pdbx_seq_one_letter_code
_entity_poly.pdbx_strand_id
1 'polypeptide(L)'
;MKITFRSKEITWLSFNARVLQEGANPEVPLLERIKFLGIYSSNLDEFFRVRVATLKRLTLLGDYWKELRIPDPNATLKEVNEIVAQQAREFNQAYNRILGDLEKNGIQLVNEQEVPANLKPWLYDYFRSEVSPYLMPIMLKASEDLPRLKDHPMYLAIRLSRKGQSGRPAHALLEIPGDLPRFVVLPKTGKRQLVMFLDDIIRFGLGDLFGHLPYDVYESYAIKFTRDAEI
;
A
#
# COMPACT_ATOMS: atom_id res chain seq x y z
N MET A 1 -0.10 22.06 40.24
CA MET A 1 -0.09 21.88 38.77
C MET A 1 -0.31 20.39 38.49
N LYS A 2 -1.44 19.98 37.90
CA LYS A 2 -1.63 18.57 37.50
C LYS A 2 -0.78 18.33 36.25
N ILE A 3 0.23 17.48 36.36
CA ILE A 3 1.02 17.04 35.20
C ILE A 3 0.16 16.04 34.45
N THR A 4 -0.31 16.40 33.26
CA THR A 4 -1.05 15.50 32.38
C THR A 4 -0.01 14.78 31.51
N PHE A 5 0.23 13.49 31.78
CA PHE A 5 1.10 12.67 30.96
C PHE A 5 0.36 12.24 29.70
N ARG A 6 0.90 12.56 28.52
CA ARG A 6 0.41 12.05 27.24
C ARG A 6 0.86 10.58 27.09
N SER A 7 0.07 9.76 26.40
CA SER A 7 0.49 8.38 26.18
C SER A 7 1.78 8.31 25.35
N LYS A 8 2.53 7.21 25.52
CA LYS A 8 3.78 6.99 24.78
C LYS A 8 3.50 6.84 23.28
N GLU A 9 2.35 6.29 22.94
CA GLU A 9 1.92 6.05 21.56
C GLU A 9 1.63 7.36 20.83
N ILE A 10 0.97 8.31 21.49
CA ILE A 10 0.73 9.61 20.87
C ILE A 10 2.03 10.43 20.75
N THR A 11 2.92 10.32 21.75
CA THR A 11 4.25 10.93 21.67
C THR A 11 5.05 10.34 20.50
N TRP A 12 4.97 9.02 20.28
CA TRP A 12 5.59 8.35 19.15
C TRP A 12 4.99 8.83 17.80
N LEU A 13 3.67 8.96 17.69
CA LEU A 13 3.03 9.49 16.48
C LEU A 13 3.45 10.93 16.18
N SER A 14 3.69 11.74 17.22
CA SER A 14 4.21 13.10 17.09
C SER A 14 5.65 13.10 16.57
N PHE A 15 6.47 12.14 17.00
CA PHE A 15 7.81 11.93 16.44
C PHE A 15 7.73 11.53 14.96
N ASN A 16 6.90 10.54 14.60
CA ASN A 16 6.77 10.13 13.20
C ASN A 16 6.20 11.24 12.31
N ALA A 17 5.35 12.12 12.86
CA ALA A 17 4.89 13.33 12.17
C ALA A 17 6.04 14.26 11.74
N ARG A 18 7.16 14.30 12.48
CA ARG A 18 8.35 15.08 12.09
C ARG A 18 9.01 14.49 10.85
N VAL A 19 9.02 13.16 10.71
CA VAL A 19 9.49 12.49 9.48
C VAL A 19 8.59 12.86 8.29
N LEU A 20 7.28 12.89 8.50
CA LEU A 20 6.33 13.34 7.47
C LEU A 20 6.57 14.80 7.06
N GLN A 21 6.92 15.66 8.00
CA GLN A 21 7.25 17.06 7.73
C GLN A 21 8.46 17.20 6.81
N GLU A 22 9.50 16.38 6.97
CA GLU A 22 10.64 16.36 6.04
C GLU A 22 10.22 15.92 4.63
N GLY A 23 9.31 14.95 4.51
CA GLY A 23 8.71 14.55 3.23
C GLY A 23 7.86 15.64 2.57
N ALA A 24 7.27 16.52 3.38
CA ALA A 24 6.43 17.62 2.91
C ALA A 24 7.19 18.93 2.64
N ASN A 25 8.44 19.05 3.10
CA ASN A 25 9.23 20.28 3.09
C ASN A 25 9.86 20.54 1.71
N PRO A 26 9.45 21.58 0.96
CA PRO A 26 9.97 21.87 -0.38
C PRO A 26 11.47 22.20 -0.43
N GLU A 27 12.08 22.58 0.70
CA GLU A 27 13.53 22.82 0.80
C GLU A 27 14.35 21.52 0.81
N VAL A 28 13.70 20.38 1.05
CA VAL A 28 14.33 19.05 0.97
C VAL A 28 14.37 18.62 -0.50
N PRO A 29 15.52 18.10 -1.00
CA PRO A 29 15.61 17.60 -2.37
C PRO A 29 14.49 16.59 -2.71
N LEU A 30 13.95 16.68 -3.93
CA LEU A 30 12.76 15.93 -4.35
C LEU A 30 12.85 14.42 -4.08
N LEU A 31 13.98 13.79 -4.38
CA LEU A 31 14.17 12.35 -4.13
C LEU A 31 14.29 12.02 -2.64
N GLU A 32 14.84 12.93 -1.83
CA GLU A 32 14.91 12.74 -0.38
C GLU A 32 13.52 12.87 0.24
N ARG A 33 12.66 13.78 -0.26
CA ARG A 33 11.25 13.85 0.15
C ARG A 33 10.52 12.52 -0.06
N ILE A 34 10.73 11.87 -1.21
CA ILE A 34 10.16 10.54 -1.51
C ILE A 34 10.64 9.51 -0.47
N LYS A 35 11.93 9.51 -0.15
CA LYS A 35 12.49 8.60 0.88
C LYS A 35 11.88 8.86 2.25
N PHE A 36 11.69 10.11 2.66
CA PHE A 36 11.03 10.44 3.93
C PHE A 36 9.60 9.95 3.99
N LEU A 37 8.83 10.05 2.90
CA LEU A 37 7.50 9.43 2.84
C LEU A 37 7.57 7.90 3.00
N GLY A 38 8.57 7.25 2.38
CA GLY A 38 8.83 5.82 2.58
C GLY A 38 9.17 5.47 4.03
N ILE A 39 10.04 6.25 4.69
CA ILE A 39 10.43 6.06 6.09
C ILE A 39 9.22 6.26 7.02
N TYR A 40 8.44 7.32 6.81
CA TYR A 40 7.22 7.57 7.57
C TYR A 40 6.25 6.37 7.51
N SER A 41 6.02 5.84 6.30
CA SER A 41 5.13 4.68 6.09
C SER A 41 5.67 3.42 6.75
N SER A 42 6.96 3.13 6.61
CA SER A 42 7.60 1.97 7.23
C SER A 42 7.57 2.04 8.76
N ASN A 43 7.83 3.22 9.33
CA ASN A 43 7.70 3.45 10.78
C ASN A 43 6.26 3.22 11.24
N LEU A 44 5.28 3.72 10.48
CA LEU A 44 3.86 3.59 10.83
C LEU A 44 3.42 2.13 10.81
N ASP A 45 3.86 1.34 9.83
CA ASP A 45 3.63 -0.12 9.80
C ASP A 45 4.13 -0.79 11.10
N GLU A 46 5.35 -0.46 11.52
CA GLU A 46 5.94 -1.00 12.76
C GLU A 46 5.15 -0.58 14.00
N PHE A 47 4.69 0.67 14.03
CA PHE A 47 3.84 1.16 15.10
C PHE A 47 2.54 0.37 15.23
N PHE A 48 1.88 0.04 14.10
CA PHE A 48 0.68 -0.79 14.12
C PHE A 48 0.98 -2.21 14.61
N ARG A 49 2.03 -2.82 14.08
CA ARG A 49 2.43 -4.19 14.39
C ARG A 49 2.76 -4.40 15.87
N VAL A 50 3.44 -3.43 16.49
CA VAL A 50 3.94 -3.57 17.86
C VAL A 50 3.05 -2.83 18.86
N ARG A 51 2.86 -1.53 18.66
CA ARG A 51 2.25 -0.65 19.69
C ARG A 51 0.73 -0.72 19.67
N VAL A 52 0.10 -0.68 18.50
CA VAL A 52 -1.37 -0.82 18.41
C VAL A 52 -1.81 -2.22 18.82
N ALA A 53 -1.07 -3.26 18.43
CA ALA A 53 -1.29 -4.62 18.92
C ALA A 53 -1.24 -4.70 20.45
N THR A 54 -0.23 -4.09 21.09
CA THR A 54 -0.11 -4.04 22.55
C THR A 54 -1.28 -3.30 23.19
N LEU A 55 -1.67 -2.14 22.66
CA LEU A 55 -2.83 -1.39 23.15
C LEU A 55 -4.13 -2.21 23.04
N LYS A 56 -4.34 -2.92 21.93
CA LYS A 56 -5.49 -3.81 21.75
C LYS A 56 -5.49 -4.97 22.74
N ARG A 57 -4.34 -5.52 23.12
CA ARG A 57 -4.28 -6.55 24.17
C ARG A 57 -4.65 -5.97 25.53
N LEU A 58 -4.20 -4.76 25.84
CA LEU A 58 -4.54 -4.08 27.09
C LEU A 58 -6.04 -3.79 27.23
N THR A 59 -6.77 -3.49 26.13
CA THR A 59 -8.22 -3.30 26.20
C THR A 59 -8.97 -4.58 26.59
N LEU A 60 -8.42 -5.76 26.27
CA LEU A 60 -9.01 -7.05 26.64
C LEU A 60 -8.86 -7.38 28.13
N LEU A 61 -7.95 -6.70 28.84
CA LEU A 61 -7.71 -6.90 30.28
C LEU A 61 -8.65 -6.07 31.18
N GLY A 62 -9.67 -5.43 30.61
CA GLY A 62 -10.64 -4.63 31.36
C GLY A 62 -9.99 -3.43 32.05
N ASP A 63 -10.20 -3.29 33.36
CA ASP A 63 -9.75 -2.13 34.15
C ASP A 63 -8.30 -2.22 34.66
N TYR A 64 -7.55 -3.26 34.30
CA TYR A 64 -6.19 -3.50 34.78
C TYR A 64 -5.21 -2.34 34.47
N TRP A 65 -5.48 -1.55 33.43
CA TRP A 65 -4.72 -0.33 33.11
C TRP A 65 -4.75 0.73 34.24
N LYS A 66 -5.80 0.74 35.08
CA LYS A 66 -5.90 1.63 36.25
C LYS A 66 -4.86 1.25 37.31
N GLU A 67 -4.66 -0.05 37.52
CA GLU A 67 -3.65 -0.58 38.46
C GLU A 67 -2.23 -0.27 37.96
N LEU A 68 -2.01 -0.39 36.65
CA LEU A 68 -0.76 -0.01 35.99
C LEU A 68 -0.53 1.51 35.94
N ARG A 69 -1.53 2.31 36.32
CA ARG A 69 -1.52 3.78 36.28
C ARG A 69 -1.12 4.34 34.91
N ILE A 70 -1.55 3.67 33.83
CA ILE A 70 -1.34 4.11 32.45
C ILE A 70 -2.59 4.81 31.90
N PRO A 71 -2.49 5.57 30.79
CA PRO A 71 -3.66 6.12 30.11
C PRO A 71 -4.63 5.01 29.66
N ASP A 72 -5.93 5.34 29.60
CA ASP A 72 -6.97 4.43 29.12
C ASP A 72 -6.65 3.93 27.70
N PRO A 73 -6.46 2.61 27.49
CA PRO A 73 -6.12 2.05 26.19
C PRO A 73 -7.20 2.29 25.12
N ASN A 74 -8.49 2.30 25.47
CA ASN A 74 -9.57 2.56 24.51
C ASN A 74 -9.56 4.01 24.05
N ALA A 75 -9.43 4.95 24.98
CA ALA A 75 -9.28 6.37 24.66
C ALA A 75 -8.01 6.62 23.82
N THR A 76 -6.90 5.96 24.16
CA THR A 76 -5.64 6.07 23.43
C THR A 76 -5.77 5.54 22.00
N LEU A 77 -6.41 4.39 21.79
CA LEU A 77 -6.66 3.84 20.45
C LEU A 77 -7.53 4.77 19.59
N LYS A 78 -8.52 5.42 20.20
CA LYS A 78 -9.35 6.42 19.50
C LYS A 78 -8.50 7.61 19.05
N GLU A 79 -7.69 8.19 19.95
CA GLU A 79 -6.80 9.31 19.61
C GLU A 79 -5.75 8.91 18.55
N VAL A 80 -5.20 7.70 18.64
CA VAL A 80 -4.30 7.15 17.61
C VAL A 80 -4.97 7.15 16.24
N ASN A 81 -6.19 6.63 16.13
CA ASN A 81 -6.90 6.57 14.84
C ASN A 81 -7.19 7.97 14.28
N GLU A 82 -7.57 8.92 15.12
CA GLU A 82 -7.81 10.31 14.73
C GLU A 82 -6.53 10.98 14.18
N ILE A 83 -5.41 10.80 14.87
CA ILE A 83 -4.11 11.35 14.45
C ILE A 83 -3.62 10.68 13.16
N VAL A 84 -3.70 9.35 13.06
CA VAL A 84 -3.28 8.62 11.86
C VAL A 84 -4.13 9.04 10.66
N ALA A 85 -5.45 9.21 10.82
CA ALA A 85 -6.32 9.68 9.75
C ALA A 85 -5.97 11.11 9.29
N GLN A 86 -5.58 12.00 10.22
CA GLN A 86 -5.09 13.33 9.88
C GLN A 86 -3.75 13.28 9.14
N GLN A 87 -2.78 12.53 9.64
CA GLN A 87 -1.47 12.38 9.02
C GLN A 87 -1.56 11.69 7.64
N ALA A 88 -2.52 10.79 7.43
CA ALA A 88 -2.77 10.20 6.11
C ALA A 88 -3.22 11.25 5.08
N ARG A 89 -4.00 12.26 5.48
CA ARG A 89 -4.36 13.38 4.60
C ARG A 89 -3.13 14.21 4.24
N GLU A 90 -2.28 14.51 5.22
CA GLU A 90 -1.03 15.25 5.04
C GLU A 90 -0.05 14.50 4.13
N PHE A 91 0.08 13.18 4.31
CA PHE A 91 0.84 12.29 3.46
C PHE A 91 0.38 12.37 2.00
N ASN A 92 -0.92 12.23 1.74
CA ASN A 92 -1.46 12.30 0.38
C ASN A 92 -1.22 13.66 -0.27
N GLN A 93 -1.33 14.74 0.50
CA GLN A 93 -1.01 16.09 -0.01
C GLN A 93 0.48 16.21 -0.37
N ALA A 94 1.39 15.75 0.49
CA ALA A 94 2.82 15.77 0.22
C ALA A 94 3.17 14.90 -1.00
N TYR A 95 2.60 13.70 -1.09
CA TYR A 95 2.76 12.79 -2.23
C TYR A 95 2.30 13.43 -3.54
N ASN A 96 1.12 14.04 -3.58
CA ASN A 96 0.62 14.72 -4.78
C ASN A 96 1.50 15.89 -5.22
N ARG A 97 2.07 16.66 -4.27
CA ARG A 97 3.03 17.73 -4.60
C ARG A 97 4.31 17.15 -5.22
N ILE A 98 4.82 16.06 -4.67
CA ILE A 98 5.99 15.34 -5.21
C ILE A 98 5.73 14.86 -6.63
N LEU A 99 4.55 14.28 -6.91
CA LEU A 99 4.19 13.86 -8.27
C LEU A 99 4.17 15.05 -9.24
N GLY A 100 3.60 16.18 -8.83
CA GLY A 100 3.64 17.40 -9.64
C GLY A 100 5.06 17.95 -9.87
N ASP A 101 5.93 17.87 -8.87
CA ASP A 101 7.33 18.30 -8.99
C ASP A 101 8.15 17.34 -9.87
N LEU A 102 7.88 16.03 -9.81
CA LEU A 102 8.46 15.04 -10.73
C LEU A 102 8.08 15.36 -12.18
N GLU A 103 6.80 15.67 -12.44
CA GLU A 103 6.32 15.99 -13.79
C GLU A 103 7.02 17.24 -14.36
N LYS A 104 7.22 18.28 -13.54
CA LYS A 104 8.00 19.48 -13.93
C LYS A 104 9.45 19.15 -14.30
N ASN A 105 10.02 18.12 -13.69
CA ASN A 105 11.35 17.60 -14.00
C ASN A 105 11.34 16.54 -15.13
N GLY A 106 10.22 16.39 -15.83
CA GLY A 106 10.08 15.50 -16.98
C GLY A 106 9.91 14.02 -16.62
N ILE A 107 9.66 13.69 -15.35
CA ILE A 107 9.38 12.32 -14.88
C ILE A 107 7.88 12.21 -14.60
N GLN A 108 7.20 11.29 -15.27
CA GLN A 108 5.78 11.08 -15.11
C GLN A 108 5.52 9.65 -14.64
N LEU A 109 4.86 9.52 -13.49
CA LEU A 109 4.31 8.26 -13.04
C LEU A 109 2.99 8.03 -13.77
N VAL A 110 2.81 6.88 -14.42
CA VAL A 110 1.60 6.52 -15.17
C VAL A 110 1.03 5.20 -14.65
N ASN A 111 -0.29 5.04 -14.73
CA ASN A 111 -0.98 3.78 -14.43
C ASN A 111 -1.29 2.97 -15.70
N GLU A 112 -1.95 1.81 -15.54
CA GLU A 112 -2.30 0.91 -16.63
C GLU A 112 -3.28 1.50 -17.65
N GLN A 113 -4.09 2.50 -17.26
CA GLN A 113 -5.02 3.19 -18.16
C GLN A 113 -4.35 4.31 -18.97
N GLU A 114 -3.21 4.82 -18.50
CA GLU A 114 -2.51 5.98 -19.06
C GLU A 114 -1.37 5.60 -20.00
N VAL A 115 -1.13 4.29 -20.22
CA VAL A 115 -0.04 3.79 -21.07
C VAL A 115 -0.24 4.22 -22.54
N PRO A 116 0.71 4.97 -23.13
CA PRO A 116 0.65 5.35 -24.55
C PRO A 116 0.56 4.13 -25.47
N ALA A 117 -0.24 4.22 -26.53
CA ALA A 117 -0.49 3.11 -27.45
C ALA A 117 0.80 2.53 -28.06
N ASN A 118 1.79 3.37 -28.34
CA ASN A 118 3.10 2.96 -28.88
C ASN A 118 3.96 2.17 -27.89
N LEU A 119 3.69 2.25 -26.59
CA LEU A 119 4.43 1.51 -25.56
C LEU A 119 3.75 0.20 -25.14
N LYS A 120 2.47 0.01 -25.49
CA LYS A 120 1.73 -1.21 -25.13
C LYS A 120 2.42 -2.50 -25.59
N PRO A 121 2.97 -2.63 -26.81
CA PRO A 121 3.69 -3.83 -27.22
C PRO A 121 4.89 -4.14 -26.31
N TRP A 122 5.72 -3.12 -26.03
CA TRP A 122 6.85 -3.28 -25.11
C TRP A 122 6.40 -3.68 -23.70
N LEU A 123 5.30 -3.10 -23.21
CA LEU A 123 4.78 -3.41 -21.89
C LEU A 123 4.23 -4.83 -21.78
N TYR A 124 3.57 -5.34 -22.83
CA TYR A 124 3.18 -6.76 -22.90
C TYR A 124 4.39 -7.69 -22.93
N ASP A 125 5.42 -7.35 -23.72
CA ASP A 125 6.64 -8.16 -23.79
C ASP A 125 7.35 -8.18 -22.43
N TYR A 126 7.50 -7.03 -21.78
CA TYR A 126 8.06 -6.90 -20.43
C TYR A 126 7.22 -7.68 -19.41
N PHE A 127 5.89 -7.56 -19.44
CA PHE A 127 5.02 -8.31 -18.56
C PHE A 127 5.21 -9.82 -18.73
N ARG A 128 5.21 -10.34 -19.97
CA ARG A 128 5.32 -11.77 -20.26
C ARG A 128 6.68 -12.36 -19.88
N SER A 129 7.75 -11.61 -20.12
CA SER A 129 9.13 -12.08 -19.94
C SER A 129 9.65 -11.86 -18.51
N GLU A 130 9.35 -10.73 -17.90
CA GLU A 130 9.96 -10.32 -16.62
C GLU A 130 9.01 -10.43 -15.42
N VAL A 131 7.70 -10.22 -15.62
CA VAL A 131 6.73 -10.13 -14.50
C VAL A 131 5.92 -11.40 -14.32
N SER A 132 5.24 -11.86 -15.36
CA SER A 132 4.34 -13.02 -15.36
C SER A 132 4.98 -14.30 -14.79
N PRO A 133 6.27 -14.62 -15.03
CA PRO A 133 6.91 -15.81 -14.45
C PRO A 133 6.93 -15.83 -12.92
N TYR A 134 6.82 -14.68 -12.27
CA TYR A 134 6.78 -14.54 -10.81
C TYR A 134 5.35 -14.53 -10.24
N LEU A 135 4.33 -14.53 -11.11
CA LEU A 135 2.94 -14.44 -10.70
C LEU A 135 2.30 -15.84 -10.63
N MET A 136 1.76 -16.17 -9.46
CA MET A 136 0.96 -17.38 -9.27
C MET A 136 -0.43 -16.98 -8.75
N PRO A 137 -1.47 -16.98 -9.61
CA PRO A 137 -2.84 -16.70 -9.18
C PRO A 137 -3.35 -17.74 -8.19
N ILE A 138 -3.82 -17.27 -7.03
CA ILE A 138 -4.49 -18.13 -6.05
C ILE A 138 -6.01 -17.92 -6.18
N MET A 139 -6.70 -18.89 -6.78
CA MET A 139 -8.16 -18.83 -6.94
C MET A 139 -8.86 -19.03 -5.59
N LEU A 140 -9.79 -18.13 -5.26
CA LEU A 140 -10.56 -18.19 -4.03
C LEU A 140 -11.90 -18.89 -4.24
N LYS A 141 -12.26 -19.82 -3.35
CA LYS A 141 -13.59 -20.42 -3.28
C LYS A 141 -14.28 -20.01 -1.99
N ALA A 142 -15.59 -19.79 -2.05
CA ALA A 142 -16.38 -19.32 -0.92
C ALA A 142 -16.46 -20.32 0.27
N SER A 143 -16.12 -21.59 0.04
CA SER A 143 -16.19 -22.67 1.04
C SER A 143 -14.82 -23.12 1.55
N GLU A 144 -13.75 -22.43 1.17
CA GLU A 144 -12.38 -22.77 1.57
C GLU A 144 -11.81 -21.63 2.42
N ASP A 145 -11.05 -21.97 3.45
CA ASP A 145 -10.32 -20.98 4.22
C ASP A 145 -9.34 -20.23 3.30
N LEU A 146 -9.09 -18.96 3.62
CA LEU A 146 -8.06 -18.21 2.91
C LEU A 146 -6.72 -18.97 3.04
N PRO A 147 -5.95 -19.05 1.94
CA PRO A 147 -4.62 -19.63 1.99
C PRO A 147 -3.79 -18.89 3.06
N ARG A 148 -2.79 -19.56 3.64
CA ARG A 148 -1.86 -18.90 4.57
C ARG A 148 -1.09 -17.82 3.81
N LEU A 149 -1.61 -16.59 3.86
CA LEU A 149 -0.98 -15.42 3.28
C LEU A 149 0.26 -15.07 4.11
N LYS A 150 1.33 -14.72 3.41
CA LYS A 150 2.56 -14.25 4.03
C LYS A 150 2.32 -12.92 4.74
N ASP A 151 3.13 -12.63 5.74
CA ASP A 151 3.12 -11.34 6.43
C ASP A 151 3.97 -10.33 5.65
N HIS A 152 3.47 -9.11 5.48
CA HIS A 152 4.05 -8.00 4.70
C HIS A 152 3.86 -7.90 3.17
N PRO A 153 3.66 -8.95 2.34
CA PRO A 153 3.49 -8.73 0.92
C PRO A 153 2.17 -8.02 0.63
N MET A 154 2.24 -7.16 -0.38
CA MET A 154 1.04 -6.60 -1.00
C MET A 154 0.43 -7.67 -1.92
N TYR A 155 -0.89 -7.74 -1.91
CA TYR A 155 -1.66 -8.58 -2.81
C TYR A 155 -2.58 -7.72 -3.68
N LEU A 156 -2.86 -8.18 -4.89
CA LEU A 156 -3.99 -7.74 -5.68
C LEU A 156 -5.13 -8.76 -5.53
N ALA A 157 -6.25 -8.33 -4.96
CA ALA A 157 -7.50 -9.07 -5.04
C ALA A 157 -8.16 -8.77 -6.38
N ILE A 158 -8.32 -9.82 -7.18
CA ILE A 158 -8.87 -9.76 -8.53
C ILE A 158 -10.28 -10.32 -8.51
N ARG A 159 -11.23 -9.55 -9.05
CA ARG A 159 -12.57 -10.03 -9.36
C ARG A 159 -12.64 -10.30 -10.86
N LEU A 160 -12.98 -11.54 -11.20
CA LEU A 160 -13.07 -12.07 -12.54
C LEU A 160 -14.55 -12.24 -12.89
N SER A 161 -15.00 -11.58 -13.95
CA SER A 161 -16.38 -11.68 -14.42
C SER A 161 -16.46 -11.71 -15.95
N ARG A 162 -17.65 -12.02 -16.46
CA ARG A 162 -17.92 -12.10 -17.90
C ARG A 162 -19.00 -11.09 -18.29
N LYS A 163 -18.72 -10.29 -19.32
CA LYS A 163 -19.62 -9.28 -19.82
C LYS A 163 -20.92 -9.91 -20.33
N GLY A 164 -22.06 -9.35 -19.91
CA GLY A 164 -23.38 -9.80 -20.37
C GLY A 164 -23.86 -11.15 -19.84
N GLN A 165 -23.15 -11.76 -18.88
CA GLN A 165 -23.62 -12.97 -18.18
C GLN A 165 -23.91 -12.68 -16.71
N SER A 166 -25.10 -13.07 -16.27
CA SER A 166 -25.49 -13.08 -14.86
C SER A 166 -24.96 -14.35 -14.19
N GLY A 167 -23.70 -14.30 -13.75
CA GLY A 167 -23.05 -15.37 -12.99
C GLY A 167 -22.38 -14.83 -11.74
N ARG A 168 -22.09 -15.71 -10.76
CA ARG A 168 -21.23 -15.33 -9.64
C ARG A 168 -19.81 -15.07 -10.16
N PRO A 169 -19.19 -13.92 -9.84
CA PRO A 169 -17.81 -13.67 -10.21
C PRO A 169 -16.88 -14.64 -9.48
N ALA A 170 -15.79 -15.00 -10.14
CA ALA A 170 -14.67 -15.66 -9.47
C ALA A 170 -13.74 -14.61 -8.85
N HIS A 171 -12.96 -15.03 -7.87
CA HIS A 171 -11.98 -14.17 -7.22
C HIS A 171 -10.63 -14.87 -7.20
N ALA A 172 -9.57 -14.07 -7.30
CA ALA A 172 -8.20 -14.54 -7.19
C ALA A 172 -7.38 -13.56 -6.34
N LEU A 173 -6.32 -14.07 -5.73
CA LEU A 173 -5.26 -13.25 -5.12
C LEU A 173 -3.99 -13.39 -5.95
N LEU A 174 -3.33 -12.27 -6.19
CA LEU A 174 -1.99 -12.22 -6.75
C LEU A 174 -1.06 -11.58 -5.74
N GLU A 175 -0.04 -12.31 -5.31
CA GLU A 175 1.06 -11.72 -4.53
C GLU A 175 1.87 -10.82 -5.46
N ILE A 176 2.18 -9.59 -5.03
CA ILE A 176 3.07 -8.71 -5.76
C ILE A 176 4.51 -9.15 -5.46
N PRO A 177 5.30 -9.56 -6.47
CA PRO A 177 6.64 -10.06 -6.24
C PRO A 177 7.56 -9.00 -5.62
N GLY A 178 8.15 -9.31 -4.46
CA GLY A 178 9.10 -8.43 -3.77
C GLY A 178 10.50 -8.39 -4.40
N ASP A 179 10.85 -9.42 -5.17
CA ASP A 179 12.16 -9.55 -5.83
C ASP A 179 12.28 -8.69 -7.10
N LEU A 180 11.15 -8.19 -7.61
CA LEU A 180 11.11 -7.31 -8.77
C LEU A 180 11.14 -5.84 -8.34
N PRO A 181 11.77 -4.95 -9.14
CA PRO A 181 11.72 -3.53 -8.88
C PRO A 181 10.28 -3.01 -8.80
N ARG A 182 9.97 -2.33 -7.70
CA ARG A 182 8.64 -1.73 -7.47
C ARG A 182 8.29 -0.65 -8.51
N PHE A 183 9.31 0.03 -9.04
CA PHE A 183 9.19 1.05 -10.07
C PHE A 183 9.90 0.57 -11.33
N VAL A 184 9.19 0.56 -12.44
CA VAL A 184 9.74 0.18 -13.75
C VAL A 184 9.78 1.41 -14.63
N VAL A 185 10.96 1.67 -15.21
CA VAL A 185 11.19 2.78 -16.12
C VAL A 185 10.82 2.32 -17.53
N LEU A 186 9.82 2.96 -18.13
CA LEU A 186 9.36 2.64 -19.49
C LEU A 186 10.30 3.25 -20.54
N PRO A 187 10.31 2.72 -21.78
CA PRO A 187 11.04 3.33 -22.87
C PRO A 187 10.64 4.79 -23.05
N LYS A 188 11.65 5.65 -23.21
CA LYS A 188 11.47 7.09 -23.30
C LYS A 188 10.53 7.44 -24.46
N THR A 189 9.46 8.18 -24.14
CA THR A 189 8.47 8.64 -25.14
C THR A 189 8.54 10.15 -25.26
N GLY A 190 9.12 10.63 -26.35
CA GLY A 190 9.36 12.06 -26.57
C GLY A 190 10.31 12.66 -25.53
N LYS A 191 9.89 13.75 -24.87
CA LYS A 191 10.70 14.48 -23.89
C LYS A 191 10.55 13.99 -22.46
N ARG A 192 9.53 13.18 -22.16
CA ARG A 192 9.22 12.71 -20.79
C ARG A 192 9.75 11.31 -20.54
N GLN A 193 10.19 11.05 -19.32
CA GLN A 193 10.49 9.73 -18.81
C GLN A 193 9.24 9.19 -18.10
N LEU A 194 8.72 8.06 -18.56
CA LEU A 194 7.59 7.41 -17.92
C LEU A 194 8.09 6.37 -16.92
N VAL A 195 7.41 6.27 -15.77
CA VAL A 195 7.65 5.27 -14.73
C VAL A 195 6.31 4.66 -14.36
N MET A 196 6.27 3.35 -14.11
CA MET A 196 5.08 2.63 -13.66
C MET A 196 5.36 1.90 -12.36
N PHE A 197 4.32 1.77 -11.53
CA PHE A 197 4.35 0.80 -10.44
C PHE A 197 4.22 -0.63 -10.99
N LEU A 198 4.88 -1.58 -10.32
CA LEU A 198 4.76 -2.99 -10.66
C LEU A 198 3.30 -3.49 -10.59
N ASP A 199 2.50 -3.00 -9.65
CA ASP A 199 1.08 -3.35 -9.52
C ASP A 199 0.33 -3.00 -10.81
N ASP A 200 0.58 -1.82 -11.36
CA ASP A 200 -0.11 -1.35 -12.56
C ASP A 200 0.33 -2.17 -13.79
N ILE A 201 1.57 -2.66 -13.82
CA ILE A 201 2.03 -3.58 -14.87
C ILE A 201 1.28 -4.92 -14.76
N ILE A 202 1.09 -5.41 -13.53
CA ILE A 202 0.28 -6.61 -13.28
C ILE A 202 -1.18 -6.36 -13.69
N ARG A 203 -1.76 -5.19 -13.37
CA ARG A 203 -3.12 -4.79 -13.77
C ARG A 203 -3.28 -4.75 -15.29
N PHE A 204 -2.30 -4.18 -15.99
CA PHE A 204 -2.24 -4.14 -17.44
C PHE A 204 -2.21 -5.56 -18.05
N GLY A 205 -1.46 -6.47 -17.44
CA GLY A 205 -1.28 -7.85 -17.88
C GLY A 205 -2.38 -8.83 -17.46
N LEU A 206 -3.42 -8.42 -16.71
CA LEU A 206 -4.45 -9.35 -16.21
C LEU A 206 -5.16 -10.12 -17.34
N GLY A 207 -5.40 -9.46 -18.48
CA GLY A 207 -6.02 -10.11 -19.64
C GLY A 207 -5.17 -11.21 -20.26
N ASP A 208 -3.84 -11.05 -20.24
CA ASP A 208 -2.89 -12.09 -20.67
C ASP A 208 -2.83 -13.22 -19.64
N LEU A 209 -2.77 -12.87 -18.36
CA LEU A 209 -2.62 -13.82 -17.26
C LEU A 209 -3.84 -14.75 -17.13
N PHE A 210 -5.05 -14.18 -17.22
CA PHE A 210 -6.30 -14.91 -17.05
C PHE A 210 -6.99 -15.26 -18.39
N GLY A 211 -6.39 -14.94 -19.53
CA GLY A 211 -7.02 -15.09 -20.86
C GLY A 211 -7.36 -16.53 -21.25
N HIS A 212 -6.81 -17.52 -20.56
CA HIS A 212 -7.15 -18.94 -20.72
C HIS A 212 -8.43 -19.34 -19.95
N LEU A 213 -8.96 -18.48 -19.09
CA LEU A 213 -10.20 -18.67 -18.34
C LEU A 213 -11.38 -18.00 -19.07
N PRO A 214 -12.63 -18.42 -18.81
CA PRO A 214 -13.81 -17.88 -19.47
C PRO A 214 -14.27 -16.52 -18.89
N TYR A 215 -13.35 -15.59 -18.65
CA TYR A 215 -13.59 -14.25 -18.13
C TYR A 215 -13.04 -13.19 -19.08
N ASP A 216 -13.66 -12.01 -19.12
CA ASP A 216 -13.26 -10.89 -19.99
C ASP A 216 -13.33 -9.52 -19.29
N VAL A 217 -13.76 -9.50 -18.02
CA VAL A 217 -13.76 -8.32 -17.17
C VAL A 217 -12.96 -8.61 -15.91
N TYR A 218 -11.96 -7.77 -15.68
CA TYR A 218 -11.00 -7.88 -14.58
C TYR A 218 -11.03 -6.61 -13.76
N GLU A 219 -11.44 -6.71 -12.50
CA GLU A 219 -11.33 -5.63 -11.53
C GLU A 219 -10.27 -6.01 -10.50
N SER A 220 -9.45 -5.05 -10.06
CA SER A 220 -8.31 -5.35 -9.19
C SER A 220 -8.22 -4.35 -8.04
N TYR A 221 -7.93 -4.86 -6.84
CA TYR A 221 -7.95 -4.10 -5.60
C TYR A 221 -6.67 -4.41 -4.81
N ALA A 222 -5.86 -3.40 -4.50
CA ALA A 222 -4.66 -3.60 -3.71
C ALA A 222 -5.03 -3.78 -2.24
N ILE A 223 -4.51 -4.83 -1.63
CA ILE A 223 -4.69 -5.14 -0.21
C ILE A 223 -3.34 -5.49 0.42
N LYS A 224 -3.19 -5.16 1.68
CA LYS A 224 -2.02 -5.49 2.49
C LYS A 224 -2.51 -6.05 3.81
N PHE A 225 -1.90 -7.15 4.24
CA PHE A 225 -2.14 -7.72 5.55
C PHE A 225 -0.94 -7.44 6.44
N THR A 226 -1.20 -7.02 7.66
CA THR A 226 -0.19 -6.86 8.71
C THR A 226 -0.63 -7.73 9.87
N ARG A 227 0.21 -8.68 10.27
CA ARG A 227 -0.02 -9.46 11.50
C ARG A 227 0.56 -8.72 12.70
N ASP A 228 -0.08 -8.87 13.84
CA ASP A 228 0.45 -8.37 15.11
C ASP A 228 1.76 -9.10 15.45
N ALA A 229 2.74 -8.39 16.02
CA ALA A 229 3.96 -9.06 16.49
C ALA A 229 3.63 -10.09 17.58
N GLU A 230 4.19 -11.30 17.44
CA GLU A 230 4.26 -12.25 18.55
C GLU A 230 5.16 -11.66 19.64
N ILE A 231 4.65 -11.58 20.88
CA ILE A 231 5.42 -11.20 22.08
C ILE A 231 5.49 -12.42 22.96
#